data_AF-A0A645H7Q3-F1
#
_entry.id   AF-A0A645H7Q3-F1
#
_cell.length_a   1.000
_cell.length_b   1.000
_cell.length_c   1.000
_cell.angle_alpha   90.00
_cell.angle_beta   90.00
_cell.angle_gamma   90.00
#
_symmetry.space_group_name_H-M   'P 1'
#
loop_
_entity.id
_entity.type
_entity.pdbx_description
1 polymer ?
#
loop_
_entity_poly.entity_id
_entity_poly.type
_entity_poly.pdbx_seq_one_letter_code
_entity_poly.pdbx_strand_id
1 'polypeptide(L)'
;MTDLIGLGYLGLFIASFLAATVVPFSSEVVFSAMVFGGLDAWTCVLVATLGNWLGGMTCYYLGRLGKIEWIEKYLRIKKEKMEKFMGKLHRYGDWFAFFSFLPGIGDVIAVASGYFRCRWWIVALSMLLGKFVRYIVWMYLNGLIM
;
A
#
# COMPACT_ATOMS: atom_id res chain seq x y z
N MET A 1 1.74 22.56 -6.20
CA MET A 1 2.46 22.16 -4.96
C MET A 1 1.98 22.94 -3.74
N THR A 2 1.43 24.14 -3.94
CA THR A 2 0.75 24.98 -2.93
C THR A 2 -0.58 24.41 -2.40
N ASP A 3 -1.38 23.73 -3.23
CA ASP A 3 -2.69 23.20 -2.78
C ASP A 3 -2.59 21.98 -1.85
N LEU A 4 -1.53 21.17 -2.00
CA LEU A 4 -1.35 19.96 -1.18
C LEU A 4 -0.95 20.28 0.26
N ILE A 5 -0.22 21.39 0.45
CA ILE A 5 0.21 21.91 1.75
C ILE A 5 -0.97 22.59 2.46
N GLY A 6 -1.86 23.27 1.73
CA GLY A 6 -3.11 23.83 2.29
C GLY A 6 -4.13 22.79 2.75
N LEU A 7 -4.10 21.58 2.15
CA LEU A 7 -4.92 20.43 2.57
C LEU A 7 -4.33 19.67 3.77
N GLY A 8 -3.05 19.92 4.12
CA GLY A 8 -2.34 19.27 5.21
C GLY A 8 -2.46 17.73 5.19
N TYR A 9 -3.06 17.17 6.24
CA TYR A 9 -3.31 15.74 6.38
C TYR A 9 -4.17 15.14 5.25
N LEU A 10 -5.13 15.89 4.71
CA LEU A 10 -6.01 15.38 3.66
C LEU A 10 -5.26 15.18 2.34
N GLY A 11 -4.30 16.07 2.04
CA GLY A 11 -3.39 15.93 0.91
C GLY A 11 -2.49 14.69 1.06
N LEU A 12 -1.97 14.46 2.27
CA LEU A 12 -1.17 13.27 2.59
C LEU A 12 -1.99 11.97 2.44
N PHE A 13 -3.25 11.97 2.87
CA PHE A 13 -4.16 10.83 2.72
C PHE A 13 -4.37 10.50 1.24
N ILE A 14 -4.78 11.48 0.43
CA ILE A 14 -5.05 11.29 -1.00
C ILE A 14 -3.80 10.83 -1.73
N ALA A 15 -2.65 11.45 -1.44
CA ALA A 15 -1.39 11.07 -2.04
C ALA A 15 -0.99 9.63 -1.66
N SER A 16 -1.11 9.26 -0.39
CA SER A 16 -0.79 7.90 0.09
C SER A 16 -1.75 6.85 -0.46
N PHE A 17 -3.03 7.21 -0.64
CA PHE A 17 -4.03 6.36 -1.27
C PHE A 17 -3.73 6.11 -2.75
N LEU A 18 -3.46 7.18 -3.52
CA LEU A 18 -3.12 7.09 -4.95
C LEU A 18 -1.78 6.37 -5.18
N ALA A 19 -0.81 6.59 -4.29
CA ALA A 19 0.48 5.92 -4.31
C ALA A 19 0.35 4.40 -4.11
N ALA A 20 -0.67 3.96 -3.37
CA ALA A 20 -0.94 2.55 -3.14
C ALA A 20 -1.82 1.90 -4.24
N THR A 21 -2.53 2.69 -5.05
CA THR A 21 -3.48 2.18 -6.07
C THR A 21 -2.94 2.21 -7.49
N VAL A 22 -2.52 3.38 -7.99
CA VAL A 22 -2.35 3.62 -9.43
C VAL A 22 -0.94 4.07 -9.80
N VAL A 23 -0.32 4.86 -8.93
CA VAL A 23 0.96 5.50 -9.23
C VAL A 23 2.02 4.85 -8.35
N PRO A 24 3.12 4.29 -8.90
CA PRO A 24 4.29 3.88 -8.12
C PRO A 24 5.01 5.15 -7.64
N PHE A 25 4.33 5.91 -6.79
CA PHE A 25 4.84 7.09 -6.13
C PHE A 25 5.33 6.65 -4.75
N SER A 26 6.53 7.09 -4.37
CA SER A 26 7.01 6.81 -3.01
C SER A 26 6.18 7.65 -2.04
N SER A 27 5.21 7.01 -1.40
CA SER A 27 4.40 7.62 -0.35
C SER A 27 5.26 8.07 0.85
N GLU A 28 6.48 7.56 0.97
CA GLU A 28 7.46 8.00 1.96
C GLU A 28 8.02 9.40 1.67
N VAL A 29 8.20 9.76 0.40
CA VAL A 29 8.66 11.10 0.00
C VAL A 29 7.62 12.14 0.35
N VAL A 30 6.34 11.85 0.09
CA VAL A 30 5.22 12.75 0.43
C VAL A 30 5.05 12.85 1.95
N PHE A 31 5.15 11.73 2.66
CA PHE A 31 5.15 11.73 4.13
C PHE A 31 6.27 12.61 4.69
N SER A 32 7.51 12.41 4.25
CA SER A 32 8.67 13.17 4.75
C SER A 32 8.52 14.66 4.45
N ALA A 33 8.08 15.02 3.23
CA ALA A 33 7.83 16.41 2.85
C ALA A 33 6.78 17.11 3.73
N MET A 34 5.72 16.38 4.14
CA MET A 34 4.68 16.91 5.02
C MET A 34 5.19 17.12 6.44
N VAL A 35 5.98 16.18 6.98
CA VAL A 35 6.57 16.32 8.32
C VAL A 35 7.60 17.45 8.34
N PHE A 36 8.49 17.55 7.34
CA PHE A 36 9.39 18.71 7.20
C PHE A 36 8.65 20.04 6.98
N GLY A 37 7.43 19.99 6.47
CA GLY A 37 6.53 21.14 6.36
C GLY A 37 5.91 21.59 7.68
N GLY A 38 6.22 20.94 8.81
CA GLY A 38 5.76 21.31 10.15
C GLY A 38 4.52 20.57 10.65
N LEU A 39 4.06 19.53 9.94
CA LEU A 39 2.96 18.67 10.40
C LEU A 39 3.45 17.65 11.45
N ASP A 40 2.57 17.28 12.37
CA ASP A 40 2.89 16.31 13.42
C ASP A 40 3.19 14.93 12.82
N ALA A 41 4.37 14.39 13.15
CA ALA A 41 4.88 13.16 12.57
C ALA A 41 3.95 11.96 12.84
N TRP A 42 3.42 11.85 14.06
CA TRP A 42 2.52 10.76 14.45
C TRP A 42 1.18 10.82 13.70
N THR A 43 0.62 12.01 13.55
CA THR A 43 -0.61 12.22 12.78
C THR A 43 -0.36 11.92 11.31
N CYS A 44 0.79 12.32 10.76
CA CYS A 44 1.19 11.95 9.40
C CYS A 44 1.32 10.43 9.23
N VAL A 45 1.87 9.70 10.22
CA VAL A 45 1.99 8.23 10.17
C VAL A 45 0.61 7.60 10.11
N LEU A 46 -0.32 8.02 10.97
CA LEU A 46 -1.69 7.48 10.99
C LEU A 46 -2.41 7.74 9.67
N VAL A 47 -2.35 8.98 9.19
CA VAL A 47 -3.07 9.41 7.98
C VAL A 47 -2.49 8.75 6.72
N ALA A 48 -1.16 8.69 6.61
CA ALA A 48 -0.49 8.00 5.50
C ALA A 48 -0.77 6.50 5.54
N THR A 49 -0.76 5.88 6.73
CA THR A 49 -1.10 4.47 6.92
C THR A 49 -2.54 4.20 6.46
N LEU A 50 -3.51 5.02 6.88
CA LEU A 50 -4.91 4.85 6.50
C LEU A 50 -5.13 5.00 4.99
N GLY A 51 -4.54 6.04 4.37
CA GLY A 51 -4.64 6.24 2.92
C GLY A 51 -4.04 5.08 2.15
N ASN A 52 -2.83 4.66 2.53
CA ASN A 52 -2.12 3.56 1.89
C ASN A 52 -2.84 2.21 2.13
N TRP A 53 -3.41 2.00 3.31
CA TRP A 53 -4.21 0.81 3.62
C TRP A 53 -5.46 0.71 2.76
N LEU A 54 -6.24 1.80 2.63
CA LEU A 54 -7.43 1.84 1.78
C LEU A 54 -7.10 1.67 0.29
N GLY A 55 -6.00 2.27 -0.18
CA GLY A 55 -5.55 2.05 -1.55
C GLY A 55 -5.18 0.58 -1.79
N GLY A 56 -4.44 -0.03 -0.85
CA GLY A 56 -4.12 -1.45 -0.90
C GLY A 56 -5.35 -2.38 -0.86
N MET A 57 -6.36 -2.04 -0.06
CA MET A 57 -7.63 -2.77 -0.04
C MET A 57 -8.37 -2.66 -1.37
N THR A 58 -8.27 -1.52 -2.05
CA THR A 58 -8.82 -1.36 -3.42
C THR A 58 -8.13 -2.32 -4.38
N CYS A 59 -6.80 -2.46 -4.30
CA CYS A 59 -6.01 -3.42 -5.08
C CYS A 59 -6.42 -4.88 -4.78
N TYR A 60 -6.66 -5.21 -3.52
CA TYR A 60 -7.18 -6.52 -3.11
C TYR A 60 -8.57 -6.81 -3.73
N TYR A 61 -9.49 -5.85 -3.68
CA TYR A 61 -10.82 -6.02 -4.30
C TYR A 61 -10.74 -6.14 -5.82
N LEU A 62 -9.86 -5.36 -6.47
CA LEU A 62 -9.58 -5.49 -7.90
C LEU A 62 -9.05 -6.89 -8.25
N GLY A 63 -8.14 -7.43 -7.43
CA GLY A 63 -7.67 -8.81 -7.54
C GLY A 63 -8.80 -9.83 -7.38
N ARG A 64 -9.69 -9.62 -6.41
CA ARG A 64 -10.84 -10.50 -6.12
C ARG A 64 -11.87 -10.56 -7.22
N LEU A 65 -12.04 -9.49 -7.98
CA LEU A 65 -12.90 -9.47 -9.17
C LEU A 65 -12.35 -10.35 -10.30
N GLY A 66 -11.07 -10.76 -10.25
CA GLY A 66 -10.48 -11.75 -11.15
C GLY A 66 -10.27 -11.27 -12.60
N LYS A 67 -10.56 -10.01 -12.90
CA LYS A 67 -10.37 -9.44 -14.25
C LYS A 67 -8.93 -9.00 -14.44
N ILE A 68 -8.13 -9.88 -15.04
CA ILE A 68 -6.70 -9.65 -15.32
C ILE A 68 -6.49 -8.36 -16.13
N GLU A 69 -7.39 -8.01 -17.05
CA GLU A 69 -7.38 -6.77 -17.82
C GLU A 69 -7.43 -5.52 -16.94
N TRP A 70 -8.19 -5.56 -15.83
CA TRP A 70 -8.26 -4.46 -14.88
C TRP A 70 -6.97 -4.37 -14.06
N ILE A 71 -6.40 -5.52 -13.69
CA ILE A 71 -5.11 -5.54 -12.97
C ILE A 71 -4.01 -4.92 -13.84
N GLU A 72 -3.95 -5.29 -15.11
CA GLU A 72 -2.97 -4.73 -16.04
C GLU A 72 -3.21 -3.23 -16.31
N LYS A 73 -4.47 -2.80 -16.40
CA LYS A 73 -4.82 -1.38 -16.64
C LYS A 73 -4.60 -0.48 -15.42
N TYR A 74 -5.07 -0.89 -14.25
CA TYR A 74 -5.06 -0.06 -13.04
C TYR A 74 -3.77 -0.20 -12.23
N LEU A 75 -3.17 -1.40 -12.19
CA LEU A 75 -1.97 -1.68 -11.41
C LEU A 75 -0.71 -1.75 -12.26
N ARG A 76 -0.83 -1.72 -13.60
CA ARG A 76 0.29 -1.88 -14.55
C ARG A 76 1.14 -3.13 -14.31
N ILE A 77 0.55 -4.14 -13.70
CA ILE A 77 1.18 -5.44 -13.48
C ILE A 77 0.91 -6.28 -14.73
N LYS A 78 1.97 -6.60 -15.49
CA LYS A 78 1.87 -7.51 -16.63
C LYS A 78 1.31 -8.85 -16.19
N LYS A 79 0.38 -9.39 -16.99
CA LYS A 79 -0.22 -10.71 -16.79
C LYS A 79 0.82 -11.80 -16.53
N GLU A 80 1.92 -11.84 -17.30
CA GLU A 80 2.99 -12.83 -17.16
C GLU A 80 3.71 -12.79 -15.81
N LYS A 81 3.87 -11.58 -15.23
CA LYS A 81 4.50 -11.42 -13.92
C LYS A 81 3.55 -11.91 -12.82
N MET A 82 2.25 -11.65 -13.02
CA MET A 82 1.18 -12.15 -12.17
C MET A 82 1.09 -13.67 -12.23
N GLU A 83 1.06 -14.27 -13.41
CA GLU A 83 1.04 -15.73 -13.62
C GLU A 83 2.30 -16.41 -13.07
N LYS A 84 3.49 -15.82 -13.25
CA LYS A 84 4.73 -16.34 -12.63
C LYS A 84 4.69 -16.28 -11.11
N PHE A 85 4.21 -15.18 -10.54
CA PHE A 85 4.01 -15.07 -9.10
C PHE A 85 2.98 -16.11 -8.66
N MET A 86 1.79 -16.12 -9.24
CA MET A 86 0.72 -17.08 -8.97
C MET A 86 1.15 -18.54 -9.11
N GLY A 87 1.98 -18.87 -10.09
CA GLY A 87 2.52 -20.21 -10.28
C GLY A 87 3.51 -20.60 -9.18
N LYS A 88 4.36 -19.67 -8.73
CA LYS A 88 5.20 -19.87 -7.52
C LYS A 88 4.36 -19.94 -6.24
N LEU A 89 3.27 -19.17 -6.19
CA LEU A 89 2.34 -19.06 -5.07
C LEU A 89 1.41 -20.28 -4.95
N HIS A 90 1.00 -20.91 -6.05
CA HIS A 90 0.09 -22.06 -6.04
C HIS A 90 0.61 -23.21 -5.17
N ARG A 91 1.94 -23.28 -4.98
CA ARG A 91 2.61 -24.28 -4.15
C ARG A 91 2.52 -24.01 -2.63
N TYR A 92 2.14 -22.80 -2.20
CA TYR A 92 2.17 -22.37 -0.80
C TYR A 92 0.80 -21.96 -0.21
N GLY A 93 -0.31 -22.05 -0.95
CA GLY A 93 -1.68 -22.01 -0.41
C GLY A 93 -2.06 -20.75 0.42
N ASP A 94 -2.92 -20.91 1.43
CA ASP A 94 -3.46 -19.84 2.30
C ASP A 94 -2.42 -19.04 3.11
N TRP A 95 -1.14 -19.44 3.09
CA TRP A 95 -0.05 -18.78 3.83
C TRP A 95 0.34 -17.39 3.28
N PHE A 96 -0.18 -16.98 2.13
CA PHE A 96 0.19 -15.70 1.51
C PHE A 96 -0.35 -14.45 2.16
N ALA A 97 -1.48 -14.54 2.87
CA ALA A 97 -1.99 -13.41 3.62
C ALA A 97 -0.97 -12.91 4.67
N PHE A 98 -0.09 -13.79 5.15
CA PHE A 98 0.99 -13.46 6.09
C PHE A 98 2.15 -12.69 5.44
N PHE A 99 2.47 -12.96 4.17
CA PHE A 99 3.57 -12.31 3.45
C PHE A 99 3.20 -10.94 2.85
N SER A 100 1.92 -10.53 2.94
CA SER A 100 1.48 -9.20 2.47
C SER A 100 2.14 -8.03 3.19
N PHE A 101 2.84 -8.30 4.30
CA PHE A 101 3.67 -7.36 5.02
C PHE A 101 4.90 -6.87 4.23
N LEU A 102 5.34 -7.57 3.18
CA LEU A 102 6.61 -7.22 2.51
C LEU A 102 6.56 -5.86 1.79
N PRO A 103 7.46 -4.91 2.13
CA PRO A 103 7.49 -3.59 1.52
C PRO A 103 7.87 -3.66 0.04
N GLY A 104 7.19 -2.85 -0.80
CA GLY A 104 7.43 -2.76 -2.25
C GLY A 104 6.76 -3.84 -3.11
N ILE A 105 6.50 -5.02 -2.56
CA ILE A 105 5.75 -6.12 -3.22
C ILE A 105 4.31 -6.21 -2.66
N GLY A 106 4.04 -5.54 -1.54
CA GLY A 106 2.77 -5.60 -0.81
C GLY A 106 1.51 -5.40 -1.66
N ASP A 107 1.50 -4.46 -2.61
CA ASP A 107 0.32 -4.26 -3.46
C ASP A 107 0.13 -5.40 -4.49
N VAL A 108 1.21 -6.00 -4.99
CA VAL A 108 1.14 -7.23 -5.81
C VAL A 108 0.58 -8.38 -5.00
N ILE A 109 1.00 -8.49 -3.73
CA ILE A 109 0.51 -9.53 -2.80
C ILE A 109 -0.96 -9.28 -2.43
N ALA A 110 -1.39 -8.03 -2.26
CA ALA A 110 -2.78 -7.69 -2.02
C ALA A 110 -3.67 -8.15 -3.17
N VAL A 111 -3.25 -7.88 -4.41
CA VAL A 111 -4.00 -8.27 -5.63
C VAL A 111 -3.99 -9.79 -5.79
N ALA A 112 -2.85 -10.45 -5.58
CA ALA A 112 -2.77 -11.91 -5.60
C ALA A 112 -3.67 -12.55 -4.53
N SER A 113 -3.63 -12.04 -3.30
CA SER A 113 -4.48 -12.50 -2.18
C SER A 113 -5.96 -12.30 -2.48
N GLY A 114 -6.30 -11.19 -3.16
CA GLY A 114 -7.64 -10.93 -3.68
C GLY A 114 -8.07 -12.00 -4.67
N TYR A 115 -7.22 -12.28 -5.67
CA TYR A 115 -7.48 -13.28 -6.70
C TYR A 115 -7.67 -14.69 -6.12
N PHE A 116 -6.83 -15.08 -5.16
CA PHE A 116 -6.97 -16.35 -4.43
C PHE A 116 -8.15 -16.35 -3.44
N ARG A 117 -8.92 -15.26 -3.35
CA ARG A 117 -10.07 -15.08 -2.44
C ARG A 117 -9.71 -15.37 -0.98
N CYS A 118 -8.52 -14.96 -0.55
CA CYS A 118 -8.11 -15.06 0.85
C CYS A 118 -9.09 -14.30 1.77
N ARG A 119 -9.02 -14.53 3.08
CA ARG A 119 -9.90 -13.83 4.02
C ARG A 119 -9.54 -12.34 4.07
N TRP A 120 -10.47 -11.50 3.62
CA TRP A 120 -10.28 -10.04 3.50
C TRP A 120 -9.78 -9.38 4.80
N TRP A 121 -10.23 -9.83 5.97
CA TRP A 121 -9.83 -9.28 7.26
C TRP A 121 -8.37 -9.62 7.64
N ILE A 122 -7.86 -10.80 7.26
CA ILE A 122 -6.47 -11.20 7.51
C ILE A 122 -5.54 -10.34 6.65
N VAL A 123 -5.88 -10.18 5.37
CA VAL A 123 -5.13 -9.34 4.44
C VAL A 123 -5.18 -7.88 4.90
N ALA A 124 -6.35 -7.38 5.26
CA ALA A 124 -6.52 -6.02 5.76
C ALA A 124 -5.66 -5.75 7.00
N LEU A 125 -5.67 -6.65 7.98
CA LEU A 125 -4.90 -6.50 9.22
C LEU A 125 -3.39 -6.60 8.96
N SER A 126 -2.95 -7.56 8.15
CA SER A 126 -1.53 -7.70 7.78
C SER A 126 -1.02 -6.49 7.00
N MET A 127 -1.80 -5.97 6.04
CA MET A 127 -1.44 -4.77 5.29
C MET A 127 -1.39 -3.53 6.18
N LEU A 128 -2.34 -3.38 7.10
CA LEU A 128 -2.36 -2.26 8.04
C LEU A 128 -1.12 -2.29 8.93
N LEU A 129 -0.81 -3.44 9.54
CA LEU A 129 0.37 -3.62 10.38
C LEU A 129 1.66 -3.37 9.59
N GLY A 130 1.77 -3.90 8.36
CA GLY A 130 2.95 -3.70 7.54
C GLY A 130 3.17 -2.25 7.10
N LYS A 131 2.11 -1.57 6.69
CA LYS A 131 2.19 -0.15 6.30
C LYS A 131 2.49 0.72 7.52
N PHE A 132 1.86 0.44 8.66
CA PHE A 132 2.13 1.15 9.91
C PHE A 132 3.59 1.01 10.36
N VAL A 133 4.11 -0.23 10.41
CA VAL A 133 5.51 -0.50 10.76
C VAL A 133 6.45 0.16 9.76
N ARG A 134 6.16 0.14 8.44
CA ARG A 134 6.97 0.82 7.43
C ARG A 134 7.09 2.31 7.70
N TYR A 135 5.97 3.00 7.97
CA TYR A 135 6.01 4.44 8.26
C TYR A 135 6.73 4.74 9.59
N ILE A 136 6.56 3.91 10.61
CA ILE A 136 7.32 4.04 11.87
C ILE A 136 8.82 3.88 11.62
N VAL A 137 9.23 2.79 10.97
CA VAL A 137 10.64 2.51 10.67
C VAL A 137 11.23 3.64 9.82
N TRP A 138 10.49 4.12 8.81
CA TRP A 138 10.91 5.24 7.98
C TRP A 138 11.06 6.54 8.79
N MET A 139 10.11 6.82 9.68
CA MET A 139 10.14 7.97 10.58
C MET A 139 11.36 7.95 11.50
N TYR A 140 11.67 6.81 12.11
CA TYR A 140 12.85 6.63 12.95
C TYR A 140 14.16 6.72 12.15
N LEU A 141 14.24 6.09 10.97
CA LEU A 141 15.45 6.12 10.13
C LEU A 141 15.79 7.51 9.62
N ASN A 142 14.78 8.36 9.36
CA ASN A 142 14.98 9.72 8.86
C ASN A 142 15.15 10.74 9.98
N GLY A 143 15.18 10.32 11.26
CA GLY A 143 15.34 11.23 12.39
C GLY A 143 14.21 12.26 12.51
N LEU A 144 13.00 11.92 12.02
CA LEU A 144 11.83 12.81 12.03
C LEU A 144 11.20 12.97 13.42
N ILE A 145 11.72 12.25 14.42
CA ILE A 145 11.53 12.54 15.84
C ILE A 145 12.86 13.12 16.32
N MET A 146 12.88 14.43 16.58
CA MET A 146 13.92 15.11 17.34
C MET A 146 13.26 15.80 18.53
#